data_AF-A0A8T3KWT6-F1
#
_entry.id   AF-A0A8T3KWT6-F1
#
_cell.length_a   1.000
_cell.length_b   1.000
_cell.length_c   1.000
_cell.angle_alpha   90.00
_cell.angle_beta   90.00
_cell.angle_gamma   90.00
#
_symmetry.space_group_name_H-M   'P 1'
#
loop_
_entity.id
_entity.type
_entity.pdbx_description
1 polymer ?
#
loop_
_entity_poly.entity_id
_entity_poly.type
_entity_poly.pdbx_seq_one_letter_code
_entity_poly.pdbx_strand_id
1 'polypeptide(L)'
;METTLHFLQIFFQALFYTAPILLFHIMLILLIATIIARKEPMPINLAIYMSFITALTVGYGDFTPKKPLSRLLAILLGIIGVIFTGIIVAAAVYATQQALHTTLGR
;
A
#
# COMPACT_ATOMS: atom_id res chain seq x y z
N MET A 1 11.11 14.03 23.31
CA MET A 1 9.63 13.98 23.17
C MET A 1 9.16 14.91 22.05
N GLU A 2 9.68 16.14 21.97
CA GLU A 2 9.35 17.13 20.94
C GLU A 2 9.57 16.63 19.49
N THR A 3 10.71 16.03 19.17
CA THR A 3 11.01 15.48 17.83
C THR A 3 10.00 14.42 17.38
N THR A 4 9.57 13.54 18.29
CA THR A 4 8.60 12.48 17.99
C THR A 4 7.24 13.06 17.63
N LEU A 5 6.79 14.10 18.33
CA LEU A 5 5.53 14.76 18.05
C LEU A 5 5.56 15.48 16.70
N HIS A 6 6.63 16.21 16.40
CA HIS A 6 6.80 16.85 15.10
C HIS A 6 6.84 15.84 13.95
N PHE A 7 7.57 14.73 14.12
CA PHE A 7 7.56 13.64 13.14
C PHE A 7 6.14 13.15 12.87
N LEU A 8 5.36 12.83 13.92
CA LEU A 8 4.00 12.32 13.76
C LEU A 8 3.10 13.32 13.04
N GLN A 9 3.17 14.60 13.40
CA GLN A 9 2.39 15.66 12.74
C GLN A 9 2.70 15.75 11.24
N ILE A 10 3.99 15.82 10.89
CA ILE A 10 4.43 15.95 9.50
C ILE A 10 4.09 14.68 8.71
N PHE A 11 4.25 13.50 9.33
CA PHE A 11 3.92 12.23 8.70
C PHE A 11 2.43 12.14 8.37
N PHE A 12 1.54 12.44 9.32
CA PHE A 12 0.10 12.44 9.06
C PHE A 12 -0.31 13.52 8.06
N GLN A 13 0.33 14.67 8.07
CA GLN A 13 0.10 15.73 7.08
C GLN A 13 0.53 15.27 5.67
N ALA A 14 1.70 14.64 5.54
CA ALA A 14 2.17 14.07 4.28
C ALA A 14 1.23 12.97 3.77
N LEU A 15 0.74 12.09 4.66
CA LEU A 15 -0.27 11.09 4.31
C LEU A 15 -1.58 11.73 3.88
N PHE A 16 -2.04 12.79 4.54
CA PHE A 16 -3.27 13.50 4.17
C PHE A 16 -3.16 14.15 2.79
N TYR A 17 -2.04 14.82 2.47
CA TYR A 17 -1.84 15.43 1.16
C TYR A 17 -1.63 14.39 0.04
N THR A 18 -1.01 13.26 0.34
CA THR A 18 -0.85 12.15 -0.61
C THR A 18 -2.05 11.21 -0.65
N ALA A 19 -3.06 11.41 0.22
CA ALA A 19 -4.22 10.53 0.34
C ALA A 19 -4.96 10.28 -0.98
N PRO A 20 -5.18 11.25 -1.89
CA PRO A 20 -5.81 10.97 -3.18
C PRO A 20 -5.07 9.91 -4.00
N ILE A 21 -3.73 9.92 -3.96
CA ILE A 21 -2.88 8.95 -4.66
C ILE A 21 -2.96 7.59 -3.96
N LEU A 22 -2.91 7.56 -2.63
CA LEU A 22 -3.03 6.32 -1.85
C LEU A 22 -4.42 5.66 -2.04
N LEU A 23 -5.48 6.46 -2.03
CA LEU A 23 -6.85 6.01 -2.28
C LEU A 23 -7.01 5.48 -3.71
N PHE A 24 -6.37 6.10 -4.70
CA PHE A 24 -6.35 5.58 -6.06
C PHE A 24 -5.72 4.18 -6.13
N HIS A 25 -4.60 3.95 -5.44
CA HIS A 25 -3.99 2.61 -5.37
C HIS A 25 -4.88 1.60 -4.64
N ILE A 26 -5.51 1.98 -3.53
CA ILE A 26 -6.48 1.12 -2.82
C ILE A 26 -7.64 0.73 -3.74
N MET A 27 -8.19 1.70 -4.50
CA MET A 27 -9.25 1.44 -5.47
C MET A 27 -8.79 0.47 -6.57
N LEU A 28 -7.56 0.60 -7.07
CA LEU A 28 -6.98 -0.35 -8.04
C LEU A 28 -6.84 -1.76 -7.44
N ILE A 29 -6.34 -1.87 -6.21
CA ILE A 29 -6.19 -3.16 -5.51
C ILE A 29 -7.57 -3.83 -5.34
N LEU A 30 -8.58 -3.07 -4.90
CA LEU A 30 -9.95 -3.59 -4.74
C LEU A 30 -10.58 -3.96 -6.09
N LEU A 31 -10.38 -3.15 -7.12
CA LEU A 31 -10.86 -3.46 -8.47
C LEU A 31 -10.27 -4.78 -8.96
N ILE A 32 -8.95 -4.96 -8.85
CA ILE A 32 -8.28 -6.22 -9.24
C ILE A 32 -8.79 -7.38 -8.38
N ALA A 33 -8.95 -7.19 -7.07
CA ALA A 33 -9.49 -8.21 -6.17
C ALA A 33 -10.87 -8.70 -6.63
N THR A 34 -11.77 -7.79 -7.04
CA THR A 34 -13.10 -8.17 -7.56
C THR A 34 -13.02 -8.93 -8.89
N ILE A 35 -12.06 -8.60 -9.76
CA ILE A 35 -11.85 -9.32 -11.03
C ILE A 35 -11.32 -10.73 -10.74
N ILE A 36 -10.35 -10.86 -9.83
CA ILE A 36 -9.82 -12.16 -9.41
C ILE A 36 -10.92 -12.99 -8.76
N ALA A 37 -11.75 -12.42 -7.87
CA ALA A 37 -12.86 -13.13 -7.22
C ALA A 37 -13.90 -13.69 -8.19
N ARG A 38 -14.09 -13.04 -9.34
CA ARG A 38 -14.97 -13.51 -10.41
C ARG A 38 -14.31 -14.58 -11.28
N LYS A 39 -12.99 -14.50 -11.48
CA LYS A 39 -12.25 -15.43 -12.33
C LYS A 39 -11.88 -16.70 -11.60
N GLU A 40 -11.32 -16.59 -10.40
CA GLU A 40 -11.22 -17.66 -9.42
C GLU A 40 -12.49 -17.57 -8.57
N PRO A 41 -13.50 -18.44 -8.71
CA PRO A 41 -14.76 -18.34 -7.97
C PRO A 41 -14.53 -18.53 -6.47
N MET A 42 -13.99 -17.49 -5.84
CA MET A 42 -13.53 -17.43 -4.47
C MET A 42 -14.31 -16.32 -3.76
N PRO A 43 -14.59 -16.48 -2.46
CA PRO A 43 -15.20 -15.44 -1.65
C PRO A 43 -14.46 -14.09 -1.78
N ILE A 44 -15.22 -12.99 -1.92
CA ILE A 44 -14.65 -11.65 -2.15
C ILE A 44 -13.72 -11.19 -1.03
N ASN A 45 -14.03 -11.54 0.23
CA ASN A 45 -13.19 -11.27 1.38
C ASN A 45 -11.81 -11.94 1.27
N LEU A 46 -11.75 -13.17 0.76
CA LEU A 46 -10.50 -13.89 0.53
C LEU A 46 -9.71 -13.30 -0.65
N ALA A 47 -10.40 -12.84 -1.70
CA ALA A 47 -9.75 -12.17 -2.83
C ALA A 47 -9.16 -10.81 -2.42
N ILE A 48 -9.87 -10.04 -1.59
CA ILE A 48 -9.40 -8.78 -1.01
C ILE A 48 -8.17 -9.05 -0.15
N TYR A 49 -8.27 -10.01 0.78
CA TYR A 49 -7.15 -10.43 1.62
C TYR A 49 -5.93 -10.83 0.79
N MET A 50 -6.10 -11.72 -0.19
CA MET A 50 -5.02 -12.18 -1.07
C MET A 50 -4.38 -11.01 -1.85
N SER A 51 -5.20 -10.07 -2.33
CA SER A 51 -4.72 -8.91 -3.07
C SER A 51 -3.92 -7.95 -2.19
N PHE A 52 -4.35 -7.72 -0.94
CA PHE A 52 -3.61 -6.89 0.01
C PHE A 52 -2.31 -7.54 0.46
N ILE A 53 -2.29 -8.83 0.82
CA ILE A 53 -1.03 -9.49 1.21
C ILE A 53 -0.05 -9.56 0.03
N THR A 54 -0.54 -9.60 -1.21
CA THR A 54 0.30 -9.53 -2.42
C THR A 54 0.84 -8.11 -2.62
N ALA A 55 -0.02 -7.09 -2.54
CA ALA A 55 0.38 -5.68 -2.70
C ALA A 55 1.33 -5.22 -1.57
N LEU A 56 1.13 -5.71 -0.35
CA LEU A 56 2.01 -5.43 0.79
C LEU A 56 3.26 -6.31 0.81
N THR A 57 3.47 -7.15 -0.22
CA THR A 57 4.63 -8.06 -0.35
C THR A 57 4.76 -9.11 0.77
N VAL A 58 3.68 -9.36 1.52
CA VAL A 58 3.64 -10.37 2.60
C VAL A 58 3.60 -11.79 2.02
N GLY A 59 2.71 -12.04 1.07
CA GLY A 59 2.72 -13.25 0.24
C GLY A 59 2.62 -14.59 0.98
N TYR A 60 1.67 -14.78 1.92
CA TYR A 60 1.51 -16.05 2.65
C TYR A 60 1.32 -17.29 1.78
N GLY A 61 0.75 -17.15 0.58
CA GLY A 61 0.60 -18.24 -0.38
C GLY A 61 -0.52 -19.25 -0.07
N ASP A 62 -1.34 -18.98 0.93
CA ASP A 62 -2.54 -19.74 1.30
C ASP A 62 -3.63 -19.71 0.21
N PHE A 63 -3.74 -18.60 -0.51
CA PHE A 63 -4.57 -18.46 -1.71
C PHE A 63 -3.73 -18.02 -2.91
N THR A 64 -3.77 -18.82 -3.98
CA THR A 64 -2.99 -18.55 -5.20
C THR A 64 -3.86 -18.63 -6.46
N PRO A 65 -3.74 -17.65 -7.38
CA PRO A 65 -4.48 -17.67 -8.64
C PRO A 65 -3.99 -18.80 -9.55
N LYS A 66 -4.94 -19.52 -10.16
CA LYS A 66 -4.66 -20.67 -11.02
C LYS A 66 -4.83 -20.34 -12.49
N LYS A 67 -5.75 -19.45 -12.84
CA LYS A 67 -6.04 -19.02 -14.21
C LYS A 67 -4.98 -18.03 -14.71
N PRO A 68 -4.64 -18.08 -16.02
CA PRO A 68 -3.63 -17.19 -16.60
C PRO A 68 -3.87 -15.70 -16.34
N LEU A 69 -5.12 -15.24 -16.52
CA LEU A 69 -5.48 -13.85 -16.28
C LEU A 69 -5.32 -13.46 -14.79
N SER A 70 -5.76 -14.32 -13.88
CA SER A 70 -5.65 -14.06 -12.43
C SER A 70 -4.18 -14.00 -11.98
N ARG A 71 -3.29 -14.79 -12.58
CA ARG A 71 -1.84 -14.73 -12.33
C ARG A 71 -1.22 -13.43 -12.84
N LEU A 72 -1.59 -13.00 -14.04
CA LEU A 72 -1.16 -11.70 -14.58
C LEU A 72 -1.59 -10.56 -13.65
N LEU A 73 -2.84 -10.58 -13.18
CA LEU A 73 -3.37 -9.60 -12.24
C LEU A 73 -2.64 -9.60 -10.90
N ALA A 74 -2.21 -10.77 -10.40
CA ALA A 74 -1.40 -10.86 -9.18
C ALA A 74 0.01 -10.25 -9.36
N ILE A 75 0.62 -10.39 -10.54
CA ILE A 75 1.89 -9.70 -10.86
C ILE A 75 1.69 -8.19 -10.85
N LEU A 76 0.61 -7.70 -11.48
CA LEU A 76 0.27 -6.27 -11.49
C LEU A 76 -0.01 -5.74 -10.08
N LEU A 77 -0.68 -6.52 -9.23
CA LEU A 77 -0.87 -6.20 -7.80
C LEU A 77 0.46 -6.00 -7.07
N GLY A 78 1.47 -6.83 -7.35
CA GLY A 78 2.80 -6.66 -6.78
C GLY A 78 3.43 -5.31 -7.16
N ILE A 79 3.35 -4.93 -8.44
CA ILE A 79 3.88 -3.64 -8.93
C ILE A 79 3.14 -2.45 -8.28
N ILE A 80 1.80 -2.49 -8.28
CA ILE A 80 0.95 -1.47 -7.65
C ILE A 80 1.27 -1.36 -6.16
N GLY A 81 1.47 -2.50 -5.51
CA GLY A 81 1.81 -2.59 -4.09
C GLY A 81 3.16 -2.00 -3.71
N VAL A 82 4.19 -2.24 -4.52
CA VAL A 82 5.51 -1.62 -4.34
C VAL A 82 5.44 -0.10 -4.46
N ILE A 83 4.66 0.42 -5.43
CA ILE A 83 4.46 1.88 -5.55
C ILE A 83 3.69 2.43 -4.35
N PHE A 84 2.61 1.76 -3.94
CA PHE A 84 1.80 2.15 -2.79
C PHE A 84 2.61 2.24 -1.50
N THR A 85 3.36 1.17 -1.18
CA THR A 85 4.24 1.13 0.00
C THR A 85 5.40 2.12 -0.12
N GLY A 86 5.95 2.31 -1.33
CA GLY A 86 6.99 3.30 -1.61
C GLY A 86 6.57 4.74 -1.30
N ILE A 87 5.31 5.11 -1.58
CA ILE A 87 4.77 6.44 -1.25
C ILE A 87 4.71 6.62 0.28
N ILE A 88 4.26 5.60 1.02
CA ILE A 88 4.20 5.65 2.49
C ILE A 88 5.60 5.77 3.09
N VAL A 89 6.56 5.02 2.57
CA VAL A 89 7.97 5.11 2.98
C VAL A 89 8.53 6.49 2.67
N ALA A 90 8.27 7.06 1.49
CA ALA A 90 8.72 8.40 1.13
C ALA A 90 8.14 9.46 2.08
N ALA A 91 6.86 9.35 2.47
CA ALA A 91 6.24 10.23 3.46
C ALA A 91 6.92 10.12 4.83
N ALA A 92 7.27 8.90 5.27
CA ALA A 92 7.99 8.68 6.53
C ALA A 92 9.40 9.26 6.50
N VAL A 93 10.13 9.08 5.38
CA VAL A 93 11.47 9.66 5.20
C VAL A 93 11.40 11.20 5.24
N TYR A 94 10.45 11.78 4.50
CA TYR A 94 10.23 13.22 4.50
C TYR A 94 9.93 13.77 5.91
N ALA A 95 9.02 13.13 6.62
CA ALA A 95 8.68 13.51 8.00
C ALA A 95 9.88 13.40 8.95
N THR A 96 10.71 12.37 8.77
CA THR A 96 11.94 12.19 9.55
C THR A 96 12.94 13.31 9.30
N GLN A 97 13.19 13.65 8.04
CA GLN A 97 14.12 14.72 7.67
C GLN A 97 13.68 16.06 8.26
N GLN A 98 12.40 16.39 8.13
CA GLN A 98 11.87 17.66 8.61
C GLN A 98 11.86 17.76 10.14
N ALA A 99 11.48 16.69 10.85
CA ALA A 99 11.49 16.67 12.32
C ALA A 99 12.91 16.80 12.89
N LEU A 100 13.91 16.19 12.23
CA LEU A 100 15.32 16.31 12.61
C LEU A 100 15.85 17.73 12.34
N HIS A 101 15.55 18.33 11.19
CA HIS A 101 15.95 19.69 10.86
C HIS A 101 15.41 20.70 11.90
N THR A 102 14.14 20.57 12.30
CA THR A 102 13.54 21.45 13.33
C THR A 102 14.17 21.26 14.70
N THR A 103 14.57 20.04 15.08
CA THR A 103 15.15 19.76 16.41
C THR A 103 16.64 20.13 16.47
N LEU A 104 17.40 19.83 15.42
CA LEU A 104 18.87 19.95 15.42
C LEU A 104 19.37 21.30 14.90
N GLY A 105 18.48 22.17 14.40
CA GLY A 105 18.83 23.51 13.96
C GLY A 105 19.86 23.57 12.83
N ARG A 106 19.91 22.54 11.98
CA ARG A 106 20.77 22.44 10.80
C ARG A 106 19.95 22.17 9.56
#